data_AF-L0IBD6-F1
#
_entry.id   AF-L0IBD6-F1
#
_cell.length_a   1.000
_cell.length_b   1.000
_cell.length_c   1.000
_cell.angle_alpha   90.00
_cell.angle_beta   90.00
_cell.angle_gamma   90.00
#
_symmetry.space_group_name_H-M   'P 1'
#
loop_
_entity.id
_entity.type
_entity.pdbx_description
1 polymer ?
#
loop_
_entity_poly.entity_id
_entity_poly.type
_entity_poly.pdbx_seq_one_letter_code
_entity_poly.pdbx_strand_id
1 'polypeptide(L)' 'MAGLDGTGMLDTVREIFGGSPADSEDVHECRRCGTTVETTTTSCPACGSEDIVVHSTA' A
#
# COMPACT_ATOMS: atom_id res chain seq x y z
N MET A 1 32.48 -14.15 -21.96
CA MET A 1 31.67 -14.50 -20.78
C MET A 1 30.30 -13.91 -20.98
N ALA A 2 29.37 -14.74 -21.45
CA ALA A 2 27.99 -14.36 -21.68
C ALA A 2 27.24 -14.49 -20.35
N GLY A 3 26.85 -13.36 -19.77
CA GLY A 3 25.84 -13.28 -18.73
C GLY A 3 24.67 -12.53 -19.32
N LEU A 4 23.60 -13.23 -19.63
CA LEU A 4 22.29 -12.62 -19.83
C LEU A 4 21.84 -12.27 -18.40
N ASP A 5 22.13 -11.05 -17.96
CA ASP A 5 21.54 -10.48 -16.74
C ASP A 5 20.04 -10.37 -16.98
N GLY A 6 19.33 -11.44 -16.66
CA GLY A 6 17.89 -11.48 -16.64
C GLY A 6 17.40 -10.60 -15.49
N THR A 7 17.36 -9.29 -15.71
CA THR A 7 16.43 -8.39 -15.03
C THR A 7 15.04 -8.88 -15.40
N GLY A 8 14.57 -9.86 -14.63
CA GLY A 8 13.26 -10.45 -14.79
C GLY A 8 12.24 -9.35 -14.74
N MET A 9 11.16 -9.50 -15.50
CA MET A 9 9.98 -8.63 -15.58
C MET A 9 9.50 -8.02 -14.24
N LEU A 10 9.86 -8.64 -13.12
CA LEU A 10 9.65 -8.19 -11.74
C LEU A 10 10.47 -6.95 -11.32
N ASP A 11 11.58 -6.65 -11.99
CA ASP A 11 12.40 -5.46 -11.71
C ASP A 11 11.71 -4.19 -12.23
N THR A 12 11.21 -4.26 -13.47
CA THR A 12 10.45 -3.17 -14.10
C THR A 12 9.17 -2.82 -13.34
N VAL A 13 8.44 -3.81 -12.80
CA VAL A 13 7.24 -3.50 -11.99
C VAL A 13 7.60 -2.81 -10.68
N ARG A 14 8.76 -3.10 -10.10
CA ARG A 14 9.23 -2.40 -8.89
C ARG A 14 9.67 -0.98 -9.20
N GLU A 15 10.27 -0.72 -10.36
CA GLU A 15 10.59 0.65 -10.76
C GLU A 15 9.33 1.51 -11.02
N ILE A 16 8.24 0.90 -11.50
CA ILE A 16 6.99 1.60 -11.81
C ILE A 16 6.09 1.76 -10.56
N PHE A 17 6.00 0.74 -9.72
CA PHE A 17 5.06 0.68 -8.59
C PHE A 17 5.72 0.71 -7.21
N GLY A 18 7.04 0.53 -7.12
CA GLY A 18 7.80 0.73 -5.91
C GLY A 18 8.05 2.22 -5.73
N GLY A 19 7.13 2.90 -5.04
CA GLY A 19 7.34 4.28 -4.60
C GLY A 19 8.70 4.45 -3.94
N SER A 20 9.26 5.66 -3.98
CA SER A 20 10.51 5.94 -3.29
C SER A 20 10.30 5.69 -1.79
N PRO A 21 11.30 5.20 -1.03
CA PRO A 21 11.21 5.15 0.44
C PRO A 21 11.02 6.53 1.09
N ALA A 22 11.13 7.61 0.31
CA ALA A 22 10.79 8.96 0.74
C ALA A 22 9.29 9.29 0.63
N ASP A 23 8.52 8.49 -0.12
CA ASP A 23 7.07 8.62 -0.35
C ASP A 23 6.32 7.58 0.52
N SER A 24 6.60 7.58 1.82
CA SER A 24 5.86 6.74 2.77
C SER A 24 4.50 7.37 3.04
N GLU A 25 3.47 6.91 2.32
CA GLU A 25 2.10 7.36 2.51
C GLU A 25 1.33 6.39 3.42
N ASP A 26 0.72 6.91 4.48
CA ASP A 26 -0.13 6.13 5.37
C ASP A 26 -1.53 5.97 4.77
N VAL A 27 -1.93 4.72 4.54
CA VAL A 27 -3.27 4.37 4.04
C VAL A 27 -4.10 3.75 5.17
N HIS A 28 -5.24 4.36 5.49
CA HIS A 28 -6.17 3.87 6.51
C HIS A 28 -7.30 3.07 5.86
N GLU A 29 -7.50 1.81 6.27
CA GLU A 29 -8.50 0.91 5.69
C GLU A 29 -9.36 0.24 6.78
N CYS A 30 -10.67 0.15 6.54
CA CYS A 30 -11.55 -0.67 7.37
C CYS A 30 -11.36 -2.15 7.07
N ARG A 31 -10.88 -2.93 8.04
CA ARG A 31 -10.63 -4.38 7.86
C ARG A 31 -11.92 -5.18 7.62
N ARG A 32 -13.07 -4.64 8.01
CA ARG A 32 -14.36 -5.32 7.89
C ARG A 32 -14.94 -5.27 6.49
N CYS A 33 -14.78 -4.16 5.77
CA CYS A 33 -15.40 -3.97 4.45
C CYS A 33 -14.45 -3.49 3.35
N GLY A 34 -13.18 -3.23 3.66
CA GLY A 34 -12.16 -2.77 2.70
C GLY A 34 -12.29 -1.30 2.30
N THR A 35 -13.11 -0.51 2.99
CA THR A 35 -13.25 0.92 2.68
C THR A 35 -12.01 1.67 3.18
N THR A 36 -11.32 2.36 2.28
CA THR A 36 -10.30 3.35 2.64
C THR A 36 -10.97 4.54 3.31
N VAL A 37 -10.43 5.00 4.43
CA VAL A 37 -10.98 6.08 5.25
C VAL A 37 -9.95 7.18 5.49
N GLU A 38 -10.39 8.33 5.98
CA GLU A 38 -9.50 9.42 6.36
C GLU A 38 -8.71 9.07 7.63
N THR A 39 -7.53 9.68 7.81
CA THR A 39 -6.61 9.39 8.91
C THR A 39 -7.20 9.63 10.30
N THR A 40 -8.17 10.54 10.40
CA THR A 40 -8.86 10.92 11.65
C THR A 40 -10.11 10.07 11.91
N THR A 41 -10.47 9.15 11.01
CA THR A 41 -11.68 8.34 11.12
C THR A 41 -11.47 7.21 12.13
N THR A 42 -12.24 7.23 13.21
CA THR A 42 -12.27 6.14 14.21
C THR A 42 -13.33 5.08 13.93
N SER A 43 -14.31 5.36 13.06
CA SER A 43 -15.37 4.42 12.69
C SER A 43 -15.70 4.52 11.21
N CYS A 44 -15.75 3.38 10.52
CA CYS A 44 -15.97 3.32 9.09
C CYS A 44 -17.36 3.88 8.71
N PRO A 45 -17.45 4.92 7.85
CA PRO A 45 -18.73 5.50 7.45
C PRO A 45 -19.58 4.56 6.59
N ALA A 46 -18.97 3.54 5.97
CA ALA A 46 -19.67 2.58 5.13
C ALA A 46 -20.34 1.45 5.92
N CYS A 47 -19.78 1.03 7.04
CA CYS A 47 -20.26 -0.15 7.77
C CYS A 47 -20.37 0.00 9.29
N GLY A 48 -19.92 1.12 9.86
CA GLY A 48 -19.92 1.41 11.28
C GLY A 48 -18.86 0.68 12.11
N SER A 49 -17.97 -0.10 11.49
CA SER A 49 -16.92 -0.82 12.22
C SER A 49 -15.79 0.12 12.65
N GLU A 50 -15.26 -0.10 13.85
CA GLU A 50 -14.12 0.64 14.43
C GLU A 50 -12.77 -0.04 14.14
N ASP A 51 -12.78 -1.20 13.45
CA ASP A 51 -11.55 -1.93 13.09
C ASP A 51 -10.90 -1.29 11.85
N ILE A 52 -10.16 -0.21 12.09
CA ILE A 52 -9.38 0.53 11.10
C ILE A 52 -7.90 0.18 11.25
N VAL A 53 -7.27 -0.26 10.16
CA VAL A 53 -5.84 -0.57 10.08
C VAL A 53 -5.10 0.49 9.27
N VAL A 54 -3.84 0.74 9.60
CA VAL A 54 -2.95 1.63 8.85
C VAL A 54 -1.90 0.79 8.13
N HIS A 55 -1.72 1.06 6.85
CA HIS A 55 -0.67 0.50 6.01
C HIS A 55 0.32 1.61 5.68
N SER A 56 1.55 1.46 6.16
CA SER A 56 2.66 2.32 5.78
C SER A 56 3.57 1.60 4.80
N THR A 57 3.91 2.28 3.71
CA THR A 57 4.92 1.82 2.75
C THR A 57 6.26 2.43 3.11
N ALA A 58 6.85 1.93 4.20
CA ALA A 58 8.22 2.25 4.64
C ALA A 58 9.23 1.26 4.05
#